data_AF-A0A7Y3UT67-F1
#
_entry.id   AF-A0A7Y3UT67-F1
#
_cell.length_a   1.000
_cell.length_b   1.000
_cell.length_c   1.000
_cell.angle_alpha   90.00
_cell.angle_beta   90.00
_cell.angle_gamma   90.00
#
_symmetry.space_group_name_H-M   'P 1'
#
loop_
_entity.id
_entity.type
_entity.pdbx_description
1 polymer ?
#
loop_
_entity_poly.entity_id
_entity_poly.type
_entity_poly.pdbx_seq_one_letter_code
_entity_poly.pdbx_strand_id
1 'polypeptide(L)'
;MQKDNTLEDLIKLVKNMGKIFNEENIRVNIDFDPNDGVIIVKSLGEKPEKVNFIINTNNKTVSGIDTSKFWLPDYSKAERANKRIVHFLERSGYTRL
;
A
#
# COMPACT_ATOMS: atom_id res chain seq x y z
N MET A 1 -8.00 -17.17 22.04
CA MET A 1 -7.12 -17.63 20.95
C MET A 1 -7.49 -16.89 19.68
N GLN A 2 -6.79 -15.78 19.38
CA GLN A 2 -6.99 -15.01 18.14
C GLN A 2 -5.78 -14.10 17.83
N LYS A 3 -4.60 -14.40 18.39
CA LYS A 3 -3.38 -13.58 18.27
C LYS A 3 -2.37 -14.13 17.25
N ASP A 4 -2.52 -15.37 16.80
CA ASP A 4 -1.51 -16.02 15.96
C ASP A 4 -1.65 -15.66 14.47
N ASN A 5 -2.83 -15.25 14.00
CA ASN A 5 -3.06 -14.92 12.58
C ASN A 5 -2.69 -13.47 12.21
N THR A 6 -2.56 -12.54 13.18
CA THR A 6 -2.39 -11.10 12.87
C THR A 6 -1.01 -10.74 12.33
N LEU A 7 0.07 -11.35 12.84
CA LEU A 7 1.43 -11.06 12.39
C LEU A 7 1.72 -11.70 11.02
N GLU A 8 1.27 -12.93 10.80
CA GLU A 8 1.43 -13.62 9.53
C GLU A 8 0.70 -12.89 8.39
N ASP A 9 -0.54 -12.46 8.66
CA ASP A 9 -1.33 -11.66 7.73
C ASP A 9 -0.62 -10.34 7.39
N LEU A 10 0.00 -9.69 8.39
CA LEU A 10 0.75 -8.46 8.18
C LEU A 10 2.01 -8.67 7.34
N ILE A 11 2.78 -9.72 7.63
CA ILE A 11 3.96 -10.09 6.83
C ILE A 11 3.55 -10.37 5.38
N LYS A 12 2.45 -11.10 5.19
CA LYS A 12 1.90 -11.39 3.86
C LYS A 12 1.45 -10.13 3.13
N LEU A 13 0.81 -9.20 3.85
CA LEU A 13 0.40 -7.90 3.33
C LEU A 13 1.62 -7.12 2.81
N VAL A 14 2.65 -6.95 3.65
CA VAL A 14 3.87 -6.21 3.30
C VAL A 14 4.62 -6.86 2.13
N LYS A 15 4.76 -8.19 2.12
CA LYS A 15 5.39 -8.93 1.00
C LYS A 15 4.66 -8.73 -0.32
N ASN A 16 3.32 -8.78 -0.31
CA ASN A 16 2.52 -8.58 -1.51
C ASN A 16 2.63 -7.14 -2.03
N MET A 17 2.64 -6.14 -1.14
CA MET A 17 2.87 -4.75 -1.53
C MET A 17 4.25 -4.57 -2.15
N GLY A 18 5.30 -5.10 -1.52
CA GLY A 18 6.66 -5.06 -2.04
C GLY A 18 6.77 -5.70 -3.43
N LYS A 19 6.07 -6.83 -3.65
CA LYS A 19 6.00 -7.48 -4.96
C LYS A 19 5.37 -6.58 -6.03
N ILE A 20 4.24 -5.93 -5.73
CA ILE A 20 3.56 -5.03 -6.67
C ILE A 20 4.47 -3.87 -7.09
N PHE A 21 5.18 -3.25 -6.14
CA PHE A 21 6.12 -2.17 -6.47
C PHE A 21 7.32 -2.66 -7.28
N ASN A 22 7.87 -3.82 -6.92
CA ASN A 22 9.01 -4.40 -7.63
C ASN A 22 8.68 -4.75 -9.09
N GLU A 23 7.47 -5.24 -9.36
CA GLU A 23 7.01 -5.53 -10.74
C GLU A 23 6.94 -4.27 -11.62
N GLU A 24 6.69 -3.10 -11.04
CA GLU A 24 6.74 -1.81 -11.74
C GLU A 24 8.13 -1.15 -11.69
N ASN A 25 9.14 -1.85 -11.15
CA ASN A 25 10.50 -1.35 -10.91
C ASN A 25 10.52 -0.08 -10.03
N ILE A 26 9.70 -0.06 -8.98
CA ILE A 26 9.59 1.02 -8.01
C ILE A 26 10.20 0.56 -6.69
N ARG A 27 11.11 1.38 -6.16
CA ARG A 27 11.68 1.16 -4.82
C ARG A 27 10.89 1.97 -3.80
N VAL A 28 10.44 1.30 -2.75
CA VAL A 28 9.72 1.91 -1.63
C VAL A 28 10.36 1.50 -0.30
N ASN A 29 10.26 2.37 0.68
CA ASN A 29 10.39 2.03 2.09
C ASN A 29 8.99 1.74 2.64
N ILE A 30 8.87 0.66 3.41
CA ILE A 30 7.64 0.30 4.12
C ILE A 30 7.99 0.29 5.60
N ASP A 31 7.60 1.34 6.29
CA ASP A 31 7.72 1.46 7.75
C ASP A 31 6.46 0.88 8.40
N PHE A 32 6.60 0.16 9.50
CA PHE A 32 5.46 -0.39 10.24
C PHE A 32 5.57 -0.06 11.72
N ASP A 33 4.52 0.56 12.27
CA ASP A 33 4.34 0.73 13.71
C ASP A 33 3.36 -0.34 14.24
N PRO A 34 3.86 -1.35 14.97
CA PRO A 34 3.03 -2.41 15.53
C PRO A 34 2.10 -1.94 16.65
N ASN A 35 2.39 -0.81 17.29
CA ASN A 35 1.57 -0.31 18.41
C ASN A 35 0.29 0.36 17.88
N ASP A 36 0.44 1.13 16.80
CA ASP A 36 -0.66 1.90 16.23
C ASP A 36 -1.36 1.16 15.07
N GLY A 37 -0.80 0.04 14.61
CA GLY A 37 -1.31 -0.71 13.46
C GLY A 37 -1.20 0.10 12.17
N VAL A 38 -0.14 0.89 12.04
CA VAL A 38 0.05 1.83 10.92
C VAL A 38 1.22 1.36 10.06
N ILE A 39 0.96 1.22 8.76
CA ILE A 39 1.99 1.00 7.75
C ILE A 39 2.12 2.27 6.92
N ILE A 40 3.34 2.76 6.80
CA ILE A 40 3.66 3.94 6.00
C ILE A 40 4.50 3.48 4.81
N VAL A 41 4.01 3.72 3.60
CA VAL A 41 4.74 3.42 2.37
C VAL A 41 5.28 4.73 1.82
N LYS A 42 6.58 4.78 1.55
CA LYS A 42 7.29 5.95 1.01
C LYS A 42 8.09 5.58 -0.22
N SER A 43 8.01 6.39 -1.28
CA SER A 43 8.91 6.26 -2.43
C SER A 43 10.36 6.60 -2.06
N LEU A 44 11.33 5.84 -2.58
CA LEU A 44 12.76 6.11 -2.42
C LEU A 44 13.37 7.03 -3.50
N GLY A 45 12.57 7.58 -4.41
CA GLY A 45 13.02 8.40 -5.55
C GLY A 45 12.65 9.88 -5.48
N GLU A 46 13.08 10.65 -6.50
CA GLU A 46 12.95 12.12 -6.59
C GLU A 46 11.51 12.66 -6.65
N LYS A 47 10.50 11.80 -6.79
CA LYS A 47 9.07 12.19 -6.84
C LYS A 47 8.27 11.49 -5.74
N PRO A 48 8.52 11.84 -4.46
CA PRO A 48 7.94 11.18 -3.29
C PRO A 48 6.41 11.23 -3.30
N GLU A 49 5.81 12.30 -3.81
CA GLU A 49 4.35 12.50 -3.89
C GLU A 49 3.57 11.40 -4.64
N LYS A 50 4.23 10.55 -5.42
CA LYS A 50 3.55 9.54 -6.23
C LYS A 50 3.30 8.21 -5.51
N VAL A 51 4.06 7.87 -4.47
CA VAL A 51 3.95 6.58 -3.76
C VAL A 51 4.13 6.79 -2.26
N ASN A 52 3.41 7.77 -1.72
CA ASN A 52 3.38 8.08 -0.30
C ASN A 52 1.94 7.89 0.21
N PHE A 53 1.71 6.84 0.97
CA PHE A 53 0.37 6.55 1.52
C PHE A 53 0.48 5.80 2.84
N ILE A 54 -0.64 5.80 3.57
CA ILE A 54 -0.75 5.25 4.90
C ILE A 54 -1.83 4.17 4.89
N ILE A 55 -1.55 3.04 5.51
CA ILE A 55 -2.52 1.97 5.76
C ILE A 55 -2.69 1.84 7.26
N ASN A 56 -3.92 1.87 7.74
CA ASN A 56 -4.26 1.54 9.11
C ASN A 56 -4.89 0.14 9.13
N THR A 57 -4.20 -0.81 9.75
CA THR A 57 -4.59 -2.22 9.82
C THR A 57 -5.66 -2.47 10.88
N ASN A 58 -5.79 -1.58 11.87
CA ASN A 58 -6.77 -1.71 12.95
C ASN A 58 -8.19 -1.42 12.47
N ASN A 59 -8.37 -0.35 11.70
CA ASN A 59 -9.65 0.01 11.10
C ASN A 59 -9.78 -0.40 9.62
N LYS A 60 -8.74 -1.07 9.08
CA LYS A 60 -8.64 -1.47 7.68
C LYS A 60 -8.90 -0.32 6.70
N THR A 61 -8.18 0.77 6.85
CA THR A 61 -8.28 1.92 5.93
C THR A 61 -6.97 2.20 5.22
N VAL A 62 -7.06 2.84 4.05
CA VAL A 62 -5.92 3.38 3.30
C VAL A 62 -6.17 4.82 2.89
N SER A 63 -5.17 5.68 3.02
CA SER A 63 -5.24 7.11 2.71
C SER A 63 -3.96 7.60 2.02
N GLY A 64 -4.05 8.72 1.30
CA GLY A 64 -2.91 9.34 0.61
C GLY A 64 -2.65 8.85 -0.83
N ILE A 65 -3.50 7.96 -1.36
CA ILE A 65 -3.42 7.53 -2.76
C ILE A 65 -4.37 8.39 -3.61
N ASP A 66 -3.81 9.20 -4.52
CA ASP A 66 -4.60 9.90 -5.54
C ASP A 66 -5.10 8.91 -6.61
N THR A 67 -6.39 8.59 -6.56
CA THR A 67 -7.04 7.70 -7.53
C THR A 67 -7.69 8.43 -8.70
N SER A 68 -7.65 9.77 -8.71
CA SER A 68 -8.33 10.59 -9.73
C SER A 68 -7.81 10.33 -11.15
N LYS A 69 -6.64 9.71 -11.29
CA LYS A 69 -5.95 9.46 -12.56
C LYS A 69 -6.00 8.00 -13.02
N PHE A 70 -6.68 7.11 -12.29
CA PHE A 70 -6.71 5.66 -12.59
C PHE A 70 -7.47 5.29 -13.87
N TRP A 71 -8.21 6.23 -14.45
CA TRP A 71 -8.96 6.07 -15.70
C TRP A 71 -8.18 6.57 -16.94
N LEU A 72 -7.04 7.24 -16.75
CA LEU A 72 -6.22 7.70 -17.86
C LEU A 72 -5.57 6.51 -18.58
N PRO A 73 -5.47 6.52 -19.92
CA PRO A 73 -4.84 5.44 -20.67
C PRO A 73 -3.32 5.38 -20.47
N ASP A 74 -2.65 6.53 -20.31
CA ASP A 74 -1.18 6.65 -20.24
C ASP A 74 -0.67 7.01 -18.83
N TYR A 75 -1.23 6.37 -17.81
CA TYR A 75 -0.83 6.59 -16.43
C TYR A 75 0.53 5.95 -16.11
N SER A 76 1.32 6.67 -15.31
CA SER A 76 2.69 6.35 -14.96
C SER A 76 2.82 5.05 -14.17
N LYS A 77 4.03 4.46 -14.14
CA LYS A 77 4.36 3.26 -13.35
C LYS A 77 3.87 3.35 -11.90
N ALA A 78 4.02 4.51 -11.27
CA ALA A 78 3.56 4.75 -9.90
C ALA A 78 2.04 4.68 -9.77
N GLU A 79 1.31 5.28 -10.70
CA GLU A 79 -0.16 5.22 -10.70
C GLU A 79 -0.66 3.79 -10.98
N ARG A 80 0.05 3.00 -11.82
CA ARG A 80 -0.21 1.57 -12.00
C ARG A 80 -0.01 0.77 -10.72
N ALA A 81 1.13 0.97 -10.06
CA ALA A 81 1.41 0.32 -8.78
C ALA A 81 0.34 0.68 -7.74
N ASN A 82 0.02 1.97 -7.57
CA ASN A 82 -0.99 2.43 -6.64
C ASN A 82 -2.37 1.82 -6.92
N LYS A 83 -2.78 1.75 -8.19
CA LYS A 83 -4.05 1.10 -8.57
C LYS A 83 -4.09 -0.37 -8.17
N ARG A 84 -2.99 -1.09 -8.39
CA ARG A 84 -2.87 -2.50 -8.01
C ARG A 84 -2.85 -2.68 -6.49
N ILE A 85 -2.18 -1.79 -5.76
CA ILE A 85 -2.17 -1.75 -4.30
C ILE A 85 -3.58 -1.53 -3.75
N VAL A 86 -4.28 -0.51 -4.23
CA VAL A 86 -5.67 -0.22 -3.83
C VAL A 86 -6.54 -1.45 -4.05
N HIS A 87 -6.48 -2.04 -5.24
CA HIS A 87 -7.29 -3.22 -5.55
C HIS A 87 -6.94 -4.42 -4.66
N PHE A 88 -5.65 -4.64 -4.38
CA PHE A 88 -5.18 -5.68 -3.46
C PHE A 88 -5.70 -5.46 -2.03
N LEU A 89 -5.65 -4.21 -1.54
CA LEU A 89 -6.14 -3.82 -0.22
C LEU A 89 -7.67 -3.97 -0.13
N GLU A 90 -8.41 -3.52 -1.13
CA GLU A 90 -9.87 -3.67 -1.20
C GLU A 90 -10.28 -5.15 -1.16
N ARG A 91 -9.58 -6.03 -1.90
CA ARG A 91 -9.81 -7.48 -1.83
C ARG A 91 -9.47 -8.09 -0.47
N SER A 92 -8.62 -7.43 0.31
CA SER A 92 -8.24 -7.81 1.67
C SER A 92 -9.16 -7.20 2.74
N GLY A 93 -10.21 -6.47 2.31
CA GLY A 93 -11.22 -5.86 3.17
C GLY A 93 -10.87 -4.46 3.67
N TYR A 94 -9.94 -3.77 3.01
CA TYR A 94 -9.62 -2.37 3.33
C TYR A 94 -10.49 -1.40 2.55
N THR A 95 -10.79 -0.25 3.14
CA THR A 95 -11.54 0.84 2.52
C THR A 95 -10.67 2.08 2.35
N ARG A 96 -11.00 2.90 1.36
CA ARG A 96 -10.33 4.19 1.12
C ARG A 96 -10.96 5.28 1.98
N LEU A 97 -10.13 6.18 2.52
CA LEU A 97 -10.55 7.41 3.20
C LEU A 97 -10.37 8.63 2.29
#